data_AF-A0A7L1EGH5-F1
#
_entry.id   AF-A0A7L1EGH5-F1
#
_cell.length_a   1.000
_cell.length_b   1.000
_cell.length_c   1.000
_cell.angle_alpha   90.00
_cell.angle_beta   90.00
_cell.angle_gamma   90.00
#
_symmetry.space_group_name_H-M   'P 1'
#
loop_
_entity.id
_entity.type
_entity.pdbx_description
1 polymer ?
#
loop_
_entity_poly.entity_id
_entity_poly.type
_entity_poly.pdbx_seq_one_letter_code
_entity_poly.pdbx_strand_id
1 'polypeptide(L)' 'QAIDDDCNQTGQLLAAMLDWPQGTFASRVELEDGAVRVEREVDGGLETLRLRLPAVLTADLRLNEPRYATLPNIM' A
#
# COMPACT_ATOMS: atom_id res chain seq x y z
N GLN A 1 -2.24 8.56 -2.39
CA GLN A 1 -2.63 9.94 -2.74
C GLN A 1 -1.84 10.37 -3.97
N ALA A 2 -2.49 11.02 -4.94
CA ALA A 2 -1.78 11.72 -6.00
C ALA A 2 -1.58 13.18 -5.56
N ILE A 3 -0.43 13.77 -5.87
CA ILE A 3 -0.03 15.10 -5.37
C ILE A 3 -0.67 16.27 -6.14
N ASP A 4 -1.34 15.96 -7.25
CA ASP A 4 -2.03 16.91 -8.10
C ASP A 4 -3.49 17.13 -7.68
N ASP A 5 -4.17 16.08 -7.18
CA ASP A 5 -5.57 16.13 -6.74
C ASP A 5 -5.80 15.98 -5.23
N ASP A 6 -4.79 15.53 -4.47
CA ASP A 6 -4.81 15.27 -3.03
C ASP A 6 -6.01 14.44 -2.52
N CYS A 7 -6.65 13.65 -3.39
CA CYS A 7 -7.94 13.03 -3.07
C CYS A 7 -7.81 11.81 -2.14
N ASN A 8 -6.71 11.06 -2.25
CA ASN A 8 -6.50 9.81 -1.51
C ASN A 8 -7.70 8.83 -1.59
N GLN A 9 -8.24 8.60 -2.78
CA GLN A 9 -9.48 7.81 -2.97
C GLN A 9 -9.31 6.59 -3.88
N THR A 10 -8.43 6.65 -4.88
CA THR A 10 -8.34 5.63 -5.95
C THR A 10 -8.15 4.21 -5.43
N GLY A 11 -7.29 4.00 -4.43
CA GLY A 11 -7.03 2.67 -3.88
C GLY A 11 -8.25 2.08 -3.16
N GLN A 12 -8.92 2.89 -2.34
CA GLN A 12 -10.11 2.46 -1.58
C GLN A 12 -11.30 2.19 -2.51
N LEU A 13 -11.50 3.02 -3.54
CA LEU A 13 -12.54 2.82 -4.53
C LEU A 13 -12.28 1.56 -5.37
N LEU A 14 -11.03 1.32 -5.79
CA LEU A 14 -10.66 0.10 -6.50
C LEU A 14 -10.93 -1.16 -5.66
N ALA A 15 -10.57 -1.13 -4.37
CA ALA A 15 -10.84 -2.24 -3.46
C ALA A 15 -12.35 -2.52 -3.32
N ALA A 16 -13.16 -1.46 -3.23
CA ALA A 16 -14.61 -1.57 -3.18
C ALA A 16 -15.21 -2.13 -4.49
N MET A 17 -14.71 -1.71 -5.65
CA MET A 17 -15.16 -2.22 -6.95
C MET A 17 -14.85 -3.70 -7.17
N LEU A 18 -13.72 -4.17 -6.63
CA LEU A 18 -13.27 -5.56 -6.73
C LEU A 18 -13.83 -6.47 -5.61
N ASP A 19 -14.46 -5.89 -4.59
CA ASP A 19 -14.81 -6.56 -3.33
C ASP A 19 -13.58 -7.23 -2.66
N TRP A 20 -12.45 -6.52 -2.67
CA TRP A 20 -11.18 -7.02 -2.12
C TRP A 20 -10.83 -6.36 -0.78
N PRO A 21 -10.17 -7.10 0.13
CA PRO A 21 -9.53 -6.52 1.30
C PRO A 21 -8.58 -5.37 0.94
N GLN A 22 -8.50 -4.35 1.79
CA GLN A 22 -7.62 -3.20 1.59
C GLN A 22 -6.72 -2.92 2.78
N GLY A 23 -5.50 -2.47 2.49
CA GLY A 23 -4.54 -1.97 3.48
C GLY A 23 -3.98 -0.63 3.03
N THR A 24 -4.54 0.47 3.54
CA THR A 24 -4.11 1.83 3.16
C THR A 24 -2.99 2.34 4.08
N PHE A 25 -2.21 3.31 3.62
CA PHE A 25 -1.13 3.92 4.43
C PHE A 25 -0.11 2.89 4.94
N ALA A 26 0.22 1.88 4.13
CA ALA A 26 1.13 0.83 4.50
C ALA A 26 2.54 1.39 4.71
N SER A 27 3.13 1.18 5.89
CA SER A 27 4.53 1.46 6.23
C SER A 27 5.39 0.19 6.32
N ARG A 28 4.77 -1.01 6.36
CA ARG A 28 5.44 -2.30 6.17
C ARG A 28 4.50 -3.31 5.52
N VAL A 29 5.05 -4.17 4.66
CA VAL A 29 4.32 -5.25 3.99
C VAL A 29 5.13 -6.54 4.06
N GLU A 30 4.51 -7.61 4.59
CA GLU A 30 5.09 -8.95 4.66
C GLU A 30 4.14 -9.94 3.98
N LEU A 31 4.64 -10.66 2.98
CA LEU A 31 3.86 -11.71 2.33
C LEU A 31 3.83 -12.96 3.22
N GLU A 32 2.65 -13.54 3.35
CA GLU A 32 2.40 -14.79 4.07
C GLU A 32 1.68 -15.77 3.13
N ASP A 33 1.53 -17.03 3.55
CA ASP A 33 0.79 -18.00 2.75
C ASP A 33 -0.70 -17.62 2.64
N GLY A 34 -1.14 -17.33 1.42
CA GLY A 34 -2.51 -16.89 1.09
C GLY A 34 -2.93 -15.53 1.66
N ALA A 35 -2.01 -14.77 2.25
CA ALA A 35 -2.32 -13.51 2.94
C ALA A 35 -1.18 -12.50 2.85
N VAL A 36 -1.46 -11.27 3.24
CA VAL A 36 -0.47 -10.22 3.42
C VAL A 36 -0.65 -9.58 4.79
N ARG A 37 0.44 -9.45 5.53
CA ARG A 37 0.49 -8.71 6.79
C ARG A 37 0.97 -7.30 6.48
N VAL A 38 0.18 -6.32 6.89
CA VAL A 38 0.40 -4.90 6.58
C VAL A 38 0.43 -4.12 7.88
N GLU A 39 1.49 -3.38 8.11
CA GLU A 39 1.55 -2.35 9.16
C GLU A 39 1.18 -1.01 8.52
N ARG A 40 0.24 -0.29 9.12
CA ARG A 40 -0.36 0.92 8.59
C ARG A 40 -0.16 2.07 9.56
N GLU A 41 0.10 3.24 9.01
CA GLU A 41 0.10 4.50 9.75
C GLU A 41 -1.35 4.92 10.03
N VAL A 42 -1.65 5.16 11.31
CA VAL A 42 -2.91 5.73 11.80
C VAL A 42 -2.60 6.88 12.75
N ASP A 43 -3.58 7.74 13.02
CA ASP A 43 -3.34 8.94 13.84
C ASP A 43 -2.73 8.64 15.22
N GLY A 44 -3.05 7.48 15.80
CA GLY A 44 -2.56 7.02 17.10
C GLY A 44 -1.25 6.20 17.06
N GLY A 45 -0.62 6.04 15.90
CA GLY A 45 0.59 5.23 15.72
C GLY A 45 0.46 4.19 14.61
N LEU A 46 0.69 2.93 14.94
CA LEU A 46 0.74 1.84 13.97
C LEU A 46 -0.37 0.82 14.22
N GLU A 47 -1.01 0.38 13.16
CA GLU A 47 -2.00 -0.69 13.17
C GLU A 47 -1.52 -1.84 12.27
N THR A 48 -1.50 -3.07 12.78
CA THR A 48 -1.18 -4.24 11.97
C THR A 48 -2.43 -5.01 11.57
N LEU A 49 -2.63 -5.21 10.27
CA LEU A 49 -3.71 -6.00 9.71
C LEU A 49 -3.15 -7.24 8.99
N ARG A 50 -3.95 -8.31 8.95
CA ARG A 50 -3.71 -9.48 8.11
C ARG A 50 -4.85 -9.61 7.10
N LEU A 51 -4.54 -9.45 5.83
CA LEU A 51 -5.49 -9.41 4.73
C LEU A 51 -5.36 -10.68 3.89
N ARG A 52 -6.47 -11.35 3.56
CA ARG A 52 -6.45 -12.48 2.62
C ARG A 52 -6.14 -11.96 1.22
N LEU A 53 -5.31 -12.68 0.46
CA LEU A 53 -5.09 -12.35 -0.93
C LEU A 53 -6.23 -12.89 -1.80
N PRO A 54 -6.64 -12.18 -2.87
CA PRO A 54 -6.07 -10.92 -3.36
C PRO A 54 -6.47 -9.70 -2.51
N ALA A 55 -5.62 -8.66 -2.46
CA ALA A 55 -5.86 -7.43 -1.69
C ALA A 55 -5.31 -6.19 -2.40
N VAL A 56 -5.86 -5.01 -2.10
CA VAL A 56 -5.39 -3.70 -2.61
C VAL A 56 -4.63 -2.97 -1.51
N LEU A 57 -3.39 -2.56 -1.77
CA LEU A 57 -2.57 -1.82 -0.82
C LEU A 57 -2.27 -0.40 -1.34
N THR A 58 -2.23 0.59 -0.45
CA THR A 58 -1.67 1.92 -0.76
C THR A 58 -0.46 2.18 0.13
N ALA A 59 0.64 2.64 -0.47
CA ALA A 59 1.89 2.91 0.22
C ALA A 59 1.87 4.27 0.92
N ASP A 60 2.29 4.29 2.18
CA ASP A 60 2.72 5.53 2.85
C ASP A 60 4.17 5.87 2.44
N LEU A 61 4.58 7.13 2.64
CA LEU A 61 5.96 7.57 2.40
C LEU A 61 6.99 6.80 3.24
N ARG A 62 6.60 6.26 4.40
CA ARG A 62 7.48 5.49 5.28
C ARG A 62 7.72 4.06 4.83
N LEU A 63 7.02 3.57 3.80
CA LEU A 63 7.10 2.17 3.38
C LEU A 63 8.51 1.75 2.97
N ASN A 64 9.17 2.59 2.18
CA ASN A 64 10.49 2.30 1.63
C ASN A 64 11.14 3.56 1.05
N GLU A 65 12.43 3.47 0.78
CA GLU A 65 13.16 4.47 -0.02
C GLU A 65 13.17 4.02 -1.49
N PRO A 66 12.61 4.83 -2.42
CA PRO A 66 12.67 4.51 -3.84
C PRO A 66 14.12 4.51 -4.36
N ARG A 67 14.54 3.42 -5.00
CA ARG A 67 15.85 3.37 -5.67
C ARG A 67 15.87 4.26 -6.91
N TYR A 68 17.05 4.78 -7.26
CA TYR A 68 17.28 5.37 -8.58
C TYR A 68 17.37 4.28 -9.66
N ALA A 69 16.87 4.58 -10.87
CA ALA A 69 17.08 3.73 -12.03
C ALA A 69 18.52 3.88 -12.54
N THR A 70 19.17 2.77 -12.86
CA THR A 70 20.53 2.76 -13.42
C THR A 70 20.48 2.98 -14.94
N LEU A 71 21.54 3.53 -15.53
CA LEU A 71 21.62 3.79 -16.97
C LEU A 71 21.33 2.54 -17.84
N PRO A 72 21.85 1.33 -17.53
CA PRO A 72 21.52 0.12 -18.29
C PRO A 72 20.05 -0.29 -18.25
N ASN A 73 19.28 0.20 -17.27
CA ASN A 73 17.85 -0.13 -17.13
C ASN A 73 16.94 0.85 -17.89
N ILE A 74 17.49 1.93 -18.47
CA ILE A 74 16.71 3.00 -19.13
C ILE A 74 17.14 3.26 -20.59
N MET A 75 18.10 2.49 -21.09
CA MET A 75 18.59 2.51 -22.48
C MET A 75 18.24 1.19 -23.16
#